data_AF-A0A645HBW6-F1
#
_entry.id   AF-A0A645HBW6-F1
#
_cell.length_a   1.000
_cell.length_b   1.000
_cell.length_c   1.000
_cell.angle_alpha   90.00
_cell.angle_beta   90.00
_cell.angle_gamma   90.00
#
_symmetry.space_group_name_H-M   'P 1'
#
loop_
_entity.id
_entity.type
_entity.pdbx_description
1 polymer ?
#
loop_
_entity_poly.entity_id
_entity_poly.type
_entity_poly.pdbx_seq_one_letter_code
_entity_poly.pdbx_strand_id
1 'polypeptide(L)'
;MTPGANNGLGIRTPMEGDAAYVGMELQILDNDAPIYSKLKEYQYHGSVYGIIPALRGYLKPVGEWNYQEVIANGDNIKITLNGTVILEGNLREATKDGPKDKKSHPGVLNEKGHIGFLGHGSVVKFRNIRIKRL
;
A
#
# COMPACT_ATOMS: atom_id res chain seq x y z
N MET A 1 -8.67 2.34 12.37
CA MET A 1 -7.40 1.92 13.01
C MET A 1 -7.19 2.70 14.30
N THR A 2 -6.27 2.28 15.18
CA THR A 2 -5.87 3.06 16.38
C THR A 2 -4.90 4.20 16.01
N PRO A 3 -4.71 5.22 16.88
CA PRO A 3 -3.69 6.24 16.66
C PRO A 3 -2.29 5.65 16.46
N GLY A 4 -1.53 6.18 15.51
CA GLY A 4 -0.18 5.71 15.17
C GLY A 4 -0.13 4.31 14.57
N ALA A 5 -1.26 3.76 14.11
CA ALA A 5 -1.28 2.41 13.56
C ALA A 5 -0.54 2.32 12.22
N ASN A 6 0.18 1.20 12.07
CA ASN A 6 0.85 0.79 10.84
C ASN A 6 0.43 -0.64 10.46
N ASN A 7 0.13 -0.85 9.19
CA ASN A 7 -0.19 -2.11 8.55
C ASN A 7 0.08 -2.00 7.04
N GLY A 8 -0.06 -3.10 6.30
CA GLY A 8 0.09 -3.11 4.86
C GLY A 8 -0.95 -4.01 4.22
N LEU A 9 -1.36 -3.67 3.00
CA LEU A 9 -2.07 -4.58 2.11
C LEU A 9 -1.03 -5.17 1.13
N GLY A 10 -0.65 -6.41 1.39
CA GLY A 10 0.16 -7.21 0.48
C GLY A 10 -0.65 -7.61 -0.75
N ILE A 11 -0.08 -7.38 -1.93
CA ILE A 11 -0.61 -7.78 -3.23
C ILE A 11 0.44 -8.61 -3.95
N ARG A 12 0.02 -9.74 -4.53
CA ARG A 12 0.89 -10.69 -5.26
C ARG A 12 2.08 -11.15 -4.41
N THR A 13 1.83 -11.35 -3.11
CA THR A 13 2.85 -11.77 -2.17
C THR A 13 3.04 -13.29 -2.20
N PRO A 14 4.28 -13.79 -2.10
CA PRO A 14 4.52 -15.20 -1.75
C PRO A 14 4.03 -15.49 -0.32
N MET A 15 4.04 -16.77 0.07
CA MET A 15 3.66 -17.19 1.43
C MET A 15 4.75 -16.90 2.48
N GLU A 16 5.99 -16.73 2.02
CA GLU A 16 7.17 -16.54 2.87
C GLU A 16 7.98 -15.32 2.41
N GLY A 17 8.74 -14.75 3.33
CA GLY A 17 9.55 -13.55 3.11
C GLY A 17 8.85 -12.24 3.48
N ASP A 18 9.59 -11.15 3.39
CA ASP A 18 9.05 -9.81 3.68
C ASP A 18 8.19 -9.31 2.52
N ALA A 19 6.87 -9.34 2.72
CA ALA A 19 5.88 -8.99 1.71
C ALA A 19 6.06 -7.58 1.11
N ALA A 20 6.70 -6.64 1.81
CA ALA A 20 7.01 -5.31 1.28
C ALA A 20 8.06 -5.35 0.14
N TYR A 21 8.90 -6.38 0.12
CA TYR A 21 10.01 -6.53 -0.83
C TYR A 21 9.81 -7.70 -1.79
N VAL A 22 9.37 -8.87 -1.30
CA VAL A 22 9.15 -10.07 -2.12
C VAL A 22 7.74 -10.17 -2.72
N GLY A 23 6.87 -9.22 -2.40
CA GLY A 23 5.64 -8.93 -3.14
C GLY A 23 5.51 -7.43 -3.38
N MET A 24 4.30 -6.91 -3.22
CA MET A 24 4.03 -5.48 -3.25
C MET A 24 3.20 -5.10 -2.01
N GLU A 25 3.66 -4.12 -1.24
CA GLU A 25 2.89 -3.55 -0.13
C GLU A 25 2.23 -2.24 -0.55
N LEU A 26 0.92 -2.16 -0.30
CA LEU A 26 0.17 -0.90 -0.31
C LEU A 26 0.00 -0.45 1.14
N GLN A 27 0.59 0.70 1.47
CA GLN A 27 0.71 1.17 2.85
C GLN A 27 -0.66 1.43 3.51
N ILE A 28 -0.84 0.99 4.75
CA ILE A 28 -1.99 1.33 5.60
C ILE A 28 -1.46 1.99 6.89
N LEU A 29 -1.42 3.32 6.87
CA LEU A 29 -0.80 4.11 7.93
C LEU A 29 -1.74 5.20 8.47
N ASP A 30 -1.64 5.50 9.77
CA ASP A 30 -2.11 6.77 10.34
C ASP A 30 -1.12 7.90 10.01
N ASN A 31 -1.28 8.50 8.82
CA ASN A 31 -0.32 9.45 8.25
C ASN A 31 0.05 10.63 9.16
N ASP A 32 -0.91 11.10 9.95
CA ASP A 32 -0.76 12.35 10.72
C ASP A 32 -0.22 12.10 12.13
N ALA A 33 0.07 10.84 12.50
CA ALA A 33 0.69 10.53 13.77
C ALA A 33 2.12 11.16 13.84
N PRO A 34 2.48 11.87 14.93
CA PRO A 34 3.75 12.58 15.03
C PRO A 34 5.00 11.72 14.78
N ILE A 35 4.92 10.42 15.13
CA ILE A 35 5.98 9.43 14.90
C ILE A 35 6.34 9.25 13.42
N TYR A 36 5.44 9.59 12.50
CA TYR A 36 5.63 9.45 11.05
C TYR A 36 5.94 10.77 10.34
N SER A 37 6.14 11.87 11.08
CA SER A 37 6.42 13.21 10.54
C SER A 37 7.66 13.31 9.63
N LYS A 38 8.58 12.35 9.72
CA LYS A 38 9.83 12.30 8.93
C LYS A 38 9.81 11.27 7.79
N LEU A 39 8.70 10.57 7.60
CA LEU A 39 8.58 9.61 6.50
C LEU A 39 8.66 10.32 5.15
N LYS A 40 9.20 9.61 4.16
CA LYS A 40 9.21 10.01 2.76
C LYS A 40 7.83 9.78 2.14
N GLU A 41 7.52 10.53 1.10
CA GLU A 41 6.24 10.49 0.38
C GLU A 41 5.77 9.06 0.02
N TYR A 42 6.69 8.18 -0.41
CA TYR A 42 6.42 6.80 -0.81
C TYR A 42 6.19 5.83 0.36
N GLN A 43 6.21 6.32 1.61
CA GLN A 43 6.02 5.52 2.82
C GLN A 43 4.67 5.79 3.50
N TYR A 44 3.88 6.75 3.00
CA TYR A 44 2.57 7.09 3.57
C TYR A 44 1.44 6.27 2.95
N HIS A 45 0.29 6.27 3.63
CA HIS A 45 -0.92 5.52 3.29
C HIS A 45 -1.25 5.56 1.79
N GLY A 46 -1.60 4.40 1.25
CA GLY A 46 -1.98 4.24 -0.15
C GLY A 46 -0.80 4.21 -1.12
N SER A 47 0.43 4.53 -0.71
CA SER A 47 1.59 4.40 -1.59
C SER A 47 1.89 2.93 -1.87
N VAL A 48 2.41 2.63 -3.06
CA VAL A 48 3.15 1.40 -3.29
C VAL A 48 4.50 1.59 -2.57
N TYR A 49 4.69 0.90 -1.45
CA TYR A 49 5.78 1.17 -0.52
C TYR A 49 7.15 1.14 -1.23
N GLY A 50 7.89 2.25 -1.16
CA GLY A 50 9.21 2.39 -1.80
C GLY A 50 9.20 2.64 -3.31
N ILE A 51 8.04 2.55 -3.97
CA ILE A 51 7.92 2.63 -5.44
C ILE A 51 7.15 3.87 -5.89
N ILE A 52 5.84 3.95 -5.61
CA ILE A 52 4.95 4.98 -6.14
C ILE A 52 4.28 5.71 -4.97
N PRO A 53 4.50 7.03 -4.79
CA PRO A 53 3.83 7.80 -3.75
C PRO A 53 2.35 8.00 -4.08
N ALA A 54 1.49 7.96 -3.06
CA ALA A 54 0.08 8.33 -3.18
C ALA A 54 -0.18 9.77 -2.71
N LEU A 55 -1.28 10.35 -3.21
CA LEU A 55 -1.83 11.59 -2.70
C LEU A 55 -2.30 11.42 -1.25
N ARG A 56 -2.07 12.46 -0.45
CA ARG A 56 -2.44 12.51 0.97
C ARG A 56 -3.68 13.37 1.20
N GLY A 57 -4.24 13.29 2.41
CA GLY A 57 -5.34 14.15 2.86
C GLY A 57 -6.74 13.59 2.62
N TYR A 58 -6.84 12.35 2.17
CA TYR A 58 -8.12 11.68 1.87
C TYR A 58 -8.52 10.62 2.90
N LEU A 59 -7.72 10.46 3.97
CA LEU A 59 -8.09 9.64 5.12
C LEU A 59 -9.15 10.37 5.95
N LYS A 60 -10.13 9.61 6.42
CA LYS A 60 -11.01 10.06 7.50
C LYS A 60 -10.27 10.09 8.83
N PRO A 61 -10.78 10.82 9.84
CA PRO A 61 -10.21 10.82 11.19
C PRO A 61 -9.94 9.41 11.74
N VAL A 62 -8.92 9.30 12.58
CA VAL A 62 -8.56 8.04 13.25
C VAL A 62 -9.76 7.50 14.03
N GLY A 63 -10.00 6.19 13.91
CA GLY A 63 -11.17 5.52 14.48
C GLY A 63 -12.33 5.36 13.48
N GLU A 64 -12.38 6.16 12.41
CA GLU A 64 -13.42 6.03 11.40
C GLU A 64 -13.11 4.97 10.33
N TRP A 65 -14.17 4.54 9.64
CA TRP A 65 -14.08 3.60 8.54
C TRP A 65 -13.75 4.31 7.22
N ASN A 66 -12.60 3.94 6.66
CA ASN A 66 -12.21 4.28 5.31
C ASN A 66 -12.66 3.17 4.34
N TYR A 67 -12.97 3.55 3.10
CA TYR A 67 -13.18 2.61 1.99
C TYR A 67 -12.01 2.74 1.02
N GLN A 68 -11.33 1.63 0.74
CA GLN A 68 -10.25 1.56 -0.24
C GLN A 68 -10.57 0.51 -1.31
N GLU A 69 -10.45 0.90 -2.57
CA GLU A 69 -10.46 0.01 -3.72
C GLU A 69 -9.08 -0.01 -4.35
N VAL A 70 -8.61 -1.22 -4.70
CA VAL A 70 -7.34 -1.44 -5.38
C VAL A 70 -7.60 -2.22 -6.66
N ILE A 71 -7.14 -1.67 -7.78
CA ILE A 71 -7.13 -2.33 -9.07
C ILE A 71 -5.67 -2.59 -9.44
N ALA A 72 -5.29 -3.86 -9.52
CA ALA A 72 -3.96 -4.29 -9.95
C ALA A 72 -4.08 -5.04 -11.28
N ASN A 73 -4.06 -4.31 -12.40
CA ASN A 73 -4.24 -4.84 -13.75
C ASN A 73 -2.91 -4.87 -14.51
N GLY A 74 -2.31 -6.06 -14.63
CA GLY A 74 -0.93 -6.18 -15.13
C GLY A 74 0.02 -5.36 -14.27
N ASP A 75 0.80 -4.47 -14.87
CA ASP A 75 1.70 -3.58 -14.14
C ASP A 75 1.06 -2.25 -13.74
N ASN A 76 -0.21 -2.02 -14.10
CA ASN A 76 -0.94 -0.81 -13.73
C ASN A 76 -1.62 -0.98 -12.39
N ILE A 77 -1.35 -0.05 -11.46
CA ILE A 77 -1.95 0.01 -10.14
C ILE A 77 -2.80 1.27 -10.04
N LYS A 78 -4.06 1.11 -9.63
CA LYS A 78 -4.94 2.22 -9.23
C LYS A 78 -5.45 1.99 -7.82
N ILE A 79 -5.37 3.02 -6.98
CA ILE A 79 -5.88 2.99 -5.60
C ILE A 79 -6.84 4.16 -5.44
N THR A 80 -8.06 3.83 -5.03
CA THR A 80 -9.11 4.80 -4.72
C THR A 80 -9.43 4.74 -3.25
N LEU A 81 -9.32 5.87 -2.55
CA LEU A 81 -9.62 6.02 -1.13
C LEU A 81 -10.79 6.98 -0.96
N ASN A 82 -11.86 6.53 -0.31
CA ASN A 82 -13.06 7.31 -0.04
C ASN A 82 -13.63 8.04 -1.27
N GLY A 83 -13.56 7.41 -2.45
CA GLY A 83 -14.05 7.96 -3.72
C GLY A 83 -13.03 8.77 -4.52
N THR A 84 -11.83 9.04 -3.99
CA THR A 84 -10.76 9.75 -4.69
C THR A 84 -9.67 8.80 -5.16
N VAL A 85 -9.27 8.88 -6.43
CA VAL A 85 -8.06 8.21 -6.92
C VAL A 85 -6.85 8.88 -6.30
N ILE A 86 -6.16 8.17 -5.41
CA ILE A 86 -4.98 8.68 -4.70
C ILE A 86 -3.68 8.18 -5.31
N LEU A 87 -3.72 7.12 -6.11
CA LEU A 87 -2.58 6.60 -6.84
C LEU A 87 -3.07 5.98 -8.15
N GLU A 88 -2.43 6.35 -9.25
CA GLU A 88 -2.59 5.72 -10.54
C GLU A 88 -1.22 5.74 -11.23
N GLY A 89 -0.69 4.56 -11.55
CA GLY A 89 0.65 4.47 -12.14
C GLY A 89 1.02 3.07 -12.61
N ASN A 90 2.12 3.00 -13.35
CA ASN A 90 2.67 1.75 -13.88
C ASN A 90 3.96 1.37 -13.13
N LEU A 91 4.03 0.12 -12.66
CA LEU A 91 5.15 -0.38 -11.86
C LEU A 91 6.47 -0.39 -12.64
N ARG A 92 6.46 -0.79 -13.92
CA ARG A 92 7.68 -0.81 -14.75
C ARG A 92 8.21 0.59 -15.00
N GLU A 93 7.32 1.53 -15.29
CA GLU A 93 7.71 2.93 -15.48
C GLU A 93 8.28 3.52 -14.18
N ALA A 94 7.66 3.22 -13.05
CA ALA A 94 8.10 3.70 -11.75
C ALA A 94 9.44 3.10 -11.30
N THR A 95 9.78 1.88 -11.73
CA THR A 95 11.03 1.20 -11.38
C THR A 95 12.09 1.21 -12.49
N LYS A 96 11.86 1.90 -13.61
CA LYS A 96 12.77 1.87 -14.77
C LYS A 96 14.20 2.32 -14.43
N ASP A 97 14.32 3.28 -13.51
CA ASP A 97 15.58 3.83 -13.00
C ASP A 97 15.91 3.31 -11.59
N GLY A 98 15.25 2.23 -11.18
CA GLY A 98 15.29 1.66 -9.83
C GLY A 98 14.20 2.18 -8.89
N PRO A 99 13.95 1.50 -7.74
CA PRO A 99 13.00 1.94 -6.73
C PRO A 99 13.32 3.30 -6.12
N LYS A 100 12.29 4.05 -5.71
CA LYS A 100 12.42 5.40 -5.16
C LYS A 100 13.14 5.42 -3.81
N ASP A 101 13.05 4.33 -3.04
CA ASP A 101 13.77 4.15 -1.78
C ASP A 101 15.19 3.60 -1.95
N LYS A 102 15.61 3.29 -3.18
CA LYS A 102 16.90 2.72 -3.57
C LYS A 102 17.18 1.33 -2.97
N LYS A 103 16.14 0.61 -2.54
CA LYS A 103 16.24 -0.79 -2.08
C LYS A 103 15.85 -1.76 -3.18
N SER A 104 16.15 -3.05 -2.97
CA SER A 104 15.73 -4.11 -3.88
C SER A 104 14.30 -4.53 -3.57
N HIS A 105 13.41 -4.48 -4.56
CA HIS A 105 12.04 -4.99 -4.48
C HIS A 105 11.83 -6.09 -5.52
N PRO A 106 12.39 -7.30 -5.32
CA PRO A 106 12.34 -8.37 -6.31
C PRO A 106 10.91 -8.82 -6.66
N GLY A 107 9.96 -8.61 -5.75
CA GLY A 107 8.56 -8.99 -5.94
C GLY A 107 7.66 -7.94 -6.60
N VAL A 108 8.16 -6.74 -6.88
CA VAL A 108 7.32 -5.63 -7.37
C VAL A 108 6.64 -5.96 -8.71
N LEU A 109 7.27 -6.80 -9.55
CA LEU A 109 6.73 -7.25 -10.84
C LEU A 109 6.17 -8.68 -10.80
N ASN A 110 5.88 -9.24 -9.62
CA ASN A 110 5.18 -10.51 -9.55
C ASN A 110 3.85 -10.40 -10.32
N GLU A 111 3.52 -11.42 -11.11
CA GLU A 111 2.26 -11.46 -11.86
C GLU A 111 1.11 -12.01 -11.02
N LYS A 112 1.43 -12.86 -10.04
CA LYS A 112 0.46 -13.56 -9.18
C LYS A 112 1.03 -13.79 -7.79
N GLY A 113 0.13 -14.02 -6.84
CA GLY A 113 0.45 -14.36 -5.46
C GLY A 113 -0.78 -14.21 -4.60
N HIS A 114 -0.56 -13.98 -3.31
CA HIS A 114 -1.62 -13.85 -2.32
C HIS A 114 -1.97 -12.38 -2.07
N ILE A 115 -3.12 -12.19 -1.43
CA ILE A 115 -3.49 -10.93 -0.80
C ILE A 115 -3.34 -11.15 0.70
N GLY A 116 -2.64 -10.23 1.38
CA GLY A 116 -2.35 -10.35 2.81
C GLY A 116 -2.52 -9.02 3.54
N PHE A 117 -2.86 -9.10 4.82
CA PHE A 117 -2.74 -7.96 5.73
C PHE A 117 -1.48 -8.18 6.56
N LEU A 118 -0.49 -7.29 6.39
CA LEU A 118 0.89 -7.59 6.76
C LEU A 118 1.14 -7.47 8.26
N GLY A 119 0.44 -6.55 8.94
CA GLY A 119 0.50 -6.38 10.38
C GLY A 119 1.83 -5.83 10.91
N HIS A 120 1.79 -4.68 11.59
CA HIS A 120 2.95 -4.13 12.31
C HIS A 120 2.66 -3.92 13.80
N GLY A 121 1.99 -4.90 14.45
CA GLY A 121 1.73 -4.90 15.89
C GLY A 121 0.67 -3.90 16.38
N SER A 122 0.13 -3.05 15.50
CA SER A 122 -0.97 -2.13 15.81
C SER A 122 -2.34 -2.75 15.53
N VAL A 123 -3.37 -2.29 16.25
CA VAL A 123 -4.74 -2.76 16.04
C VAL A 123 -5.36 -2.08 14.81
N VAL A 124 -5.60 -2.89 13.78
CA VAL A 124 -6.34 -2.49 12.58
C VAL A 124 -7.51 -3.46 12.38
N LYS A 125 -8.68 -2.93 12.01
CA LYS A 125 -9.89 -3.70 11.76
C LYS A 125 -10.26 -3.58 10.29
N PHE A 126 -10.60 -4.71 9.68
CA PHE A 126 -11.03 -4.81 8.29
C PHE A 126 -12.45 -5.39 8.23
N ARG A 127 -13.25 -4.96 7.26
CA ARG A 127 -14.59 -5.52 6.98
C ARG A 127 -14.94 -5.31 5.51
N ASN A 128 -15.94 -6.04 5.03
CA ASN A 128 -16.45 -5.93 3.65
C ASN A 128 -15.37 -6.18 2.58
N ILE A 129 -14.48 -7.13 2.84
CA ILE A 129 -13.41 -7.51 1.91
C ILE A 129 -14.02 -8.30 0.76
N ARG A 130 -13.80 -7.82 -0.48
CA ARG A 130 -14.30 -8.43 -1.71
C ARG A 130 -13.17 -8.45 -2.74
N ILE A 131 -13.10 -9.53 -3.51
CA ILE A 131 -12.08 -9.70 -4.53
C ILE A 131 -12.79 -10.06 -5.83
N LYS A 132 -12.43 -9.37 -6.91
CA LYS A 132 -12.86 -9.68 -8.28
C LYS A 132 -11.61 -9.93 -9.11
N ARG A 133 -11.56 -11.07 -9.78
CA ARG A 133 -10.55 -11.34 -10.80
C ARG A 133 -10.86 -10.52 -12.05
N LEU A 134 -9.85 -9.88 -12.62
CA LEU A 134 -9.92 -9.13 -13.87
C LEU A 134 -9.65 -10.04 -15.07
#